data_AF-E9F829-F1
#
_entry.id   AF-E9F829-F1
#
_cell.length_a   1.000
_cell.length_b   1.000
_cell.length_c   1.000
_cell.angle_alpha   90.00
_cell.angle_beta   90.00
_cell.angle_gamma   90.00
#
_symmetry.space_group_name_H-M   'P 1'
#
loop_
_entity.id
_entity.type
_entity.pdbx_description
1 polymer ?
#
loop_
_entity_poly.entity_id
_entity_poly.type
_entity_poly.pdbx_seq_one_letter_code
_entity_poly.pdbx_strand_id
1 'polypeptide(L)'
;MATRRSQFHQEVLIDTTPLPDNVPAVKEIGASSAPLLSASFFIGARCRDYNDDYMQCKTENPGRGEFDCMKEGRRVTRCAQSVLTDINTHCLAEFRKHWECLDDRNQQLWQCRPAEWKLNKCVFDNLKLEKKIPDQPKNATPVELRPKQIFADVRIGPGDGKPFIAGQDAKQ
;
A
#
# COMPACT_ATOMS: atom_id res chain seq x y z
N MET A 1 8.38 1.18 -19.08
CA MET A 1 7.08 0.49 -19.25
C MET A 1 6.86 0.24 -20.73
N ALA A 2 6.55 -0.99 -21.14
CA ALA A 2 6.33 -1.30 -22.56
C ALA A 2 5.05 -0.60 -23.06
N THR A 3 5.17 0.32 -24.00
CA THR A 3 4.05 1.04 -24.65
C THR A 3 3.31 0.20 -25.70
N ARG A 4 3.53 -1.11 -25.72
CA ARG A 4 2.90 -2.02 -26.69
C ARG A 4 1.45 -2.26 -26.27
N ARG A 5 0.51 -1.80 -27.10
CA ARG A 5 -0.90 -2.21 -26.98
C ARG A 5 -0.98 -3.70 -27.31
N SER A 6 -1.64 -4.47 -26.46
CA SER A 6 -1.96 -5.85 -26.77
C SER A 6 -2.82 -5.91 -28.04
N GLN A 7 -2.47 -6.81 -28.95
CA GLN A 7 -3.25 -7.17 -30.11
C GLN A 7 -3.42 -8.69 -30.03
N PHE A 8 -4.36 -9.15 -29.22
CA PHE A 8 -4.63 -10.57 -29.06
C PHE A 8 -5.89 -10.94 -29.84
N HIS A 9 -5.85 -12.06 -30.56
CA HIS A 9 -7.04 -12.65 -31.20
C HIS A 9 -7.95 -13.36 -30.17
N GLN A 10 -7.40 -13.70 -29.01
CA GLN A 10 -8.07 -14.44 -27.95
C GLN A 10 -7.86 -13.68 -26.63
N GLU A 11 -8.91 -13.48 -25.84
CA GLU A 11 -8.85 -12.58 -24.67
C GLU A 11 -8.16 -13.22 -23.46
N VAL A 12 -8.24 -14.56 -23.29
CA VAL A 12 -7.74 -15.25 -22.10
C VAL A 12 -7.12 -16.61 -22.46
N LEU A 13 -5.83 -16.77 -22.17
CA LEU A 13 -5.09 -18.04 -22.23
C LEU A 13 -4.58 -18.36 -20.83
N ILE A 14 -5.04 -19.49 -20.26
CA ILE A 14 -4.68 -19.93 -18.91
C ILE A 14 -3.81 -21.18 -19.01
N ASP A 15 -2.61 -21.11 -18.46
CA ASP A 15 -1.76 -22.28 -18.25
C ASP A 15 -2.11 -22.93 -16.90
N THR A 16 -2.34 -24.23 -16.91
CA THR A 16 -2.72 -25.02 -15.71
C THR A 16 -1.54 -25.75 -15.10
N THR A 17 -0.33 -25.57 -15.63
CA THR A 17 0.87 -26.20 -15.11
C THR A 17 1.17 -25.76 -13.68
N PRO A 18 1.37 -26.70 -12.74
CA PRO A 18 1.73 -26.37 -11.38
C PRO A 18 3.18 -25.90 -11.30
N LEU A 19 3.50 -25.18 -10.21
CA LEU A 19 4.87 -24.75 -9.95
C LEU A 19 5.79 -25.96 -9.68
N PRO A 20 7.06 -25.95 -10.13
CA PRO A 20 8.00 -27.04 -9.87
C PRO A 20 8.22 -27.32 -8.37
N ASP A 21 8.38 -28.59 -8.01
CA ASP A 21 8.51 -29.06 -6.61
C ASP A 21 9.70 -28.45 -5.85
N ASN A 22 10.74 -28.01 -6.55
CA ASN A 22 11.91 -27.36 -5.94
C ASN A 22 11.61 -25.95 -5.41
N VAL A 23 10.45 -25.37 -5.76
CA VAL A 23 10.04 -24.03 -5.32
C VAL A 23 8.96 -24.15 -4.25
N PRO A 24 9.26 -23.80 -2.98
CA PRO A 24 8.25 -23.84 -1.92
C PRO A 24 7.06 -22.94 -2.22
N ALA A 25 5.86 -23.46 -2.02
CA ALA A 25 4.61 -22.72 -2.16
C ALA A 25 4.52 -21.56 -1.15
N VAL A 26 3.88 -20.47 -1.57
CA VAL A 26 3.57 -19.31 -0.72
C VAL A 26 2.11 -18.94 -0.88
N LYS A 27 1.51 -18.51 0.24
CA LYS A 27 0.17 -17.96 0.22
C LYS A 27 0.21 -16.56 -0.37
N GLU A 28 -0.48 -16.38 -1.48
CA GLU A 28 -0.60 -15.08 -2.14
C GLU A 28 -1.35 -14.05 -1.29
N ILE A 29 -1.18 -12.76 -1.64
CA ILE A 29 -1.71 -11.65 -0.86
C ILE A 29 -3.25 -11.61 -0.86
N GLY A 30 -3.89 -11.93 -1.98
CA GLY A 30 -5.35 -12.06 -2.09
C GLY A 30 -6.15 -10.77 -1.86
N ALA A 31 -5.52 -9.58 -1.95
CA ALA A 31 -6.18 -8.29 -1.81
C ALA A 31 -6.36 -7.60 -3.18
N SER A 32 -7.46 -6.89 -3.36
CA SER A 32 -7.73 -6.08 -4.56
C SER A 32 -6.93 -4.77 -4.57
N SER A 33 -7.02 -4.02 -5.67
CA SER A 33 -6.22 -2.80 -5.89
C SER A 33 -6.49 -1.70 -4.84
N ALA A 34 -7.75 -1.44 -4.48
CA ALA A 34 -8.10 -0.41 -3.49
C ALA A 34 -7.54 -0.67 -2.06
N PRO A 35 -7.73 -1.86 -1.44
CA PRO A 35 -7.14 -2.14 -0.13
C PRO A 35 -5.60 -2.20 -0.17
N LEU A 36 -5.00 -2.69 -1.26
CA LEU A 36 -3.55 -2.64 -1.43
C LEU A 36 -3.03 -1.21 -1.51
N LEU A 37 -3.71 -0.33 -2.23
CA LEU A 37 -3.36 1.08 -2.31
C LEU A 37 -3.50 1.77 -0.95
N SER A 38 -4.58 1.48 -0.23
CA SER A 38 -4.80 1.99 1.12
C SER A 38 -3.73 1.55 2.12
N ALA A 39 -3.22 0.31 2.02
CA ALA A 39 -2.20 -0.23 2.91
C ALA A 39 -0.76 0.02 2.46
N SER A 40 -0.56 0.56 1.25
CA SER A 40 0.75 0.68 0.57
C SER A 40 1.84 1.34 1.43
N PHE A 41 1.51 2.44 2.11
CA PHE A 41 2.47 3.16 2.96
C PHE A 41 2.86 2.36 4.21
N PHE A 42 1.94 1.58 4.78
CA PHE A 42 2.22 0.75 5.95
C PHE A 42 3.03 -0.50 5.58
N ILE A 43 2.74 -1.08 4.41
CA ILE A 43 3.56 -2.15 3.82
C ILE A 43 4.97 -1.61 3.56
N GLY A 44 5.10 -0.42 2.97
CA GLY A 44 6.39 0.24 2.75
C GLY A 44 7.15 0.50 4.05
N ALA A 45 6.47 0.94 5.11
CA ALA A 45 7.12 1.23 6.40
C ALA A 45 7.68 -0.02 7.09
N ARG A 46 6.95 -1.14 7.07
CA ARG A 46 7.38 -2.39 7.72
C ARG A 46 8.28 -3.25 6.83
N CYS A 47 8.01 -3.30 5.54
CA CYS A 47 8.63 -4.22 4.60
C CYS A 47 9.73 -3.57 3.75
N ARG A 48 10.20 -2.37 4.12
CA ARG A 48 11.22 -1.62 3.39
C ARG A 48 12.44 -2.48 3.06
N ASP A 49 13.07 -3.05 4.08
CA ASP A 49 14.32 -3.80 3.93
C ASP A 49 14.14 -5.00 2.98
N TYR A 50 13.02 -5.71 3.08
CA TYR A 50 12.74 -6.85 2.19
C TYR A 50 12.49 -6.43 0.74
N ASN A 51 11.82 -5.30 0.54
CA ASN A 51 11.54 -4.76 -0.79
C ASN A 51 12.84 -4.27 -1.44
N ASP A 52 13.68 -3.58 -0.68
CA ASP A 52 14.97 -3.07 -1.13
C ASP A 52 15.91 -4.24 -1.49
N ASP A 53 16.00 -5.28 -0.65
CA ASP A 53 16.76 -6.51 -0.93
C ASP A 53 16.28 -7.20 -2.22
N TYR A 54 14.96 -7.30 -2.43
CA TYR A 54 14.40 -7.91 -3.63
C TYR A 54 14.76 -7.14 -4.91
N MET A 55 14.69 -5.81 -4.86
CA MET A 55 15.06 -4.95 -5.97
C MET A 55 16.58 -4.96 -6.22
N GLN A 56 17.39 -5.02 -5.16
CA GLN A 56 18.83 -5.15 -5.26
C GLN A 56 19.22 -6.48 -5.92
N CYS A 57 18.65 -7.60 -5.47
CA CYS A 57 18.88 -8.92 -6.10
C CYS A 57 18.55 -8.92 -7.59
N LYS A 58 17.44 -8.28 -8.00
CA LYS A 58 17.06 -8.14 -9.41
C LYS A 58 18.04 -7.28 -10.21
N THR A 59 18.61 -6.27 -9.58
CA THR A 59 19.58 -5.36 -10.22
C THR A 59 20.93 -6.05 -10.41
N GLU A 60 21.35 -6.87 -9.44
CA GLU A 60 22.60 -7.63 -9.48
C GLU A 60 22.56 -8.81 -10.49
N ASN A 61 21.38 -9.36 -10.77
CA ASN A 61 21.18 -10.51 -11.66
C ASN A 61 20.36 -10.17 -12.93
N PRO A 62 20.92 -9.39 -13.88
CA PRO A 62 20.20 -8.98 -15.08
C PRO A 62 19.79 -10.20 -15.92
N GLY A 63 18.49 -10.34 -16.20
CA GLY A 63 17.93 -11.42 -17.02
C GLY A 63 17.71 -12.75 -16.31
N ARG A 64 18.16 -12.89 -15.04
CA ARG A 64 17.88 -14.08 -14.20
C ARG A 64 17.16 -13.76 -12.89
N GLY A 65 16.90 -12.48 -12.61
CA GLY A 65 16.27 -12.02 -11.37
C GLY A 65 14.90 -12.66 -11.09
N GLU A 66 14.17 -13.10 -12.11
CA GLU A 66 12.89 -13.81 -11.95
C GLU A 66 13.05 -15.17 -11.27
N PHE A 67 14.14 -15.90 -11.54
CA PHE A 67 14.39 -17.23 -10.97
C PHE A 67 15.23 -17.16 -9.70
N ASP A 68 16.30 -16.37 -9.74
CA ASP A 68 17.29 -16.35 -8.66
C ASP A 68 16.76 -15.61 -7.42
N CYS A 69 15.87 -14.61 -7.59
CA CYS A 69 15.32 -13.81 -6.49
C CYS A 69 13.97 -14.30 -5.93
N MET A 70 13.58 -15.55 -6.23
CA MET A 70 12.30 -16.12 -5.76
C MET A 70 12.25 -16.23 -4.23
N LYS A 71 13.40 -16.38 -3.55
CA LYS A 71 13.46 -16.47 -2.09
C LYS A 71 13.11 -15.14 -1.43
N GLU A 72 13.62 -14.04 -1.97
CA GLU A 72 13.42 -12.66 -1.54
C GLU A 72 11.96 -12.25 -1.85
N GLY A 73 11.46 -12.60 -3.04
CA GLY A 73 10.06 -12.39 -3.41
C GLY A 73 9.09 -13.02 -2.41
N ARG A 74 9.35 -14.26 -1.98
CA ARG A 74 8.54 -14.91 -0.93
C ARG A 74 8.58 -14.16 0.41
N ARG A 75 9.70 -13.55 0.79
CA ARG A 75 9.81 -12.75 2.03
C ARG A 75 8.97 -11.48 1.93
N VAL A 76 9.00 -10.80 0.79
CA VAL A 76 8.17 -9.63 0.50
C VAL A 76 6.68 -9.97 0.62
N THR A 77 6.23 -11.03 -0.06
CA THR A 77 4.82 -11.45 -0.04
C THR A 77 4.34 -11.79 1.37
N ARG A 78 5.15 -12.51 2.16
CA ARG A 78 4.83 -12.84 3.55
C ARG A 78 4.78 -11.61 4.45
N CYS A 79 5.70 -10.66 4.27
CA CYS A 79 5.69 -9.41 5.03
C CYS A 79 4.42 -8.60 4.72
N ALA A 80 4.07 -8.41 3.45
CA ALA A 80 2.86 -7.70 3.04
C ALA A 80 1.59 -8.38 3.58
N GLN A 81 1.53 -9.71 3.54
CA GLN A 81 0.43 -10.48 4.12
C GLN A 81 0.30 -10.28 5.63
N SER A 82 1.42 -10.21 6.36
CA SER A 82 1.39 -9.95 7.80
C SER A 82 0.79 -8.57 8.11
N VAL A 83 1.16 -7.53 7.36
CA VAL A 83 0.61 -6.17 7.52
C VAL A 83 -0.90 -6.15 7.28
N LEU A 84 -1.37 -6.80 6.21
CA LEU A 84 -2.81 -6.86 5.90
C LEU A 84 -3.59 -7.67 6.94
N THR A 85 -3.01 -8.74 7.47
CA THR A 85 -3.62 -9.53 8.55
C THR A 85 -3.75 -8.70 9.82
N ASP A 86 -2.71 -7.95 10.16
CA ASP A 86 -2.70 -7.07 11.33
C ASP A 86 -3.70 -5.90 11.18
N ILE A 87 -3.80 -5.29 10.00
CA ILE A 87 -4.80 -4.26 9.72
C ILE A 87 -6.23 -4.83 9.82
N ASN A 88 -6.46 -6.03 9.29
CA ASN A 88 -7.77 -6.68 9.35
C ASN A 88 -8.19 -7.07 10.78
N THR A 89 -7.24 -7.32 11.67
CA THR A 89 -7.54 -7.68 13.06
C THR A 89 -7.76 -6.46 13.95
N HIS A 90 -7.01 -5.37 13.74
CA HIS A 90 -7.04 -4.20 14.62
C HIS A 90 -7.86 -3.01 14.09
N CYS A 91 -7.88 -2.78 12.77
CA CYS A 91 -8.37 -1.53 12.16
C CYS A 91 -9.31 -1.75 10.97
N LEU A 92 -10.05 -2.87 10.96
CA LEU A 92 -10.88 -3.28 9.82
C LEU A 92 -11.92 -2.21 9.42
N ALA A 93 -12.57 -1.57 10.39
CA ALA A 93 -13.67 -0.65 10.14
C ALA A 93 -13.21 0.64 9.46
N GLU A 94 -12.12 1.23 9.93
CA GLU A 94 -11.47 2.40 9.36
C GLU A 94 -10.84 2.06 8.00
N PHE A 95 -10.23 0.89 7.91
CA PHE A 95 -9.61 0.40 6.66
C PHE A 95 -10.65 0.24 5.55
N ARG A 96 -11.80 -0.39 5.85
CA ARG A 96 -12.92 -0.53 4.90
C ARG A 96 -13.44 0.81 4.41
N LYS A 97 -13.74 1.73 5.33
CA LYS A 97 -14.19 3.07 4.96
C LYS A 97 -13.19 3.81 4.06
N HIS A 98 -11.89 3.59 4.26
CA HIS A 98 -10.89 4.24 3.43
C HIS A 98 -10.84 3.64 2.02
N TRP A 99 -10.73 2.31 1.88
CA TRP A 99 -10.60 1.72 0.56
C TRP A 99 -11.92 1.74 -0.23
N GLU A 100 -13.09 1.67 0.41
CA GLU A 100 -14.41 1.84 -0.25
C GLU A 100 -14.49 3.22 -0.91
N CYS A 101 -14.06 4.27 -0.19
CA CYS A 101 -13.97 5.62 -0.75
C CYS A 101 -13.01 5.69 -1.94
N LEU A 102 -11.88 4.98 -1.89
CA LEU A 102 -10.91 4.97 -3.00
C LEU A 102 -11.48 4.28 -4.24
N ASP A 103 -12.23 3.19 -4.05
CA ASP A 103 -12.83 2.43 -5.16
C ASP A 103 -13.85 3.29 -5.92
N ASP A 104 -14.66 4.07 -5.21
CA ASP A 104 -15.66 4.99 -5.78
C ASP A 104 -15.06 6.24 -6.46
N ARG A 105 -13.77 6.52 -6.24
CA ARG A 105 -13.12 7.78 -6.62
C ARG A 105 -11.90 7.59 -7.52
N ASN A 106 -11.95 6.57 -8.38
CA ASN A 106 -10.87 6.26 -9.32
C ASN A 106 -9.49 6.14 -8.63
N GLN A 107 -9.50 5.64 -7.38
CA GLN A 107 -8.32 5.41 -6.56
C GLN A 107 -7.48 6.67 -6.28
N GLN A 108 -8.11 7.85 -6.30
CA GLN A 108 -7.47 9.14 -6.02
C GLN A 108 -7.38 9.40 -4.51
N LEU A 109 -6.17 9.32 -3.94
CA LEU A 109 -5.94 9.49 -2.49
C LEU A 109 -6.44 10.83 -1.93
N TRP A 110 -6.39 11.91 -2.70
CA TRP A 110 -6.82 13.24 -2.23
C TRP A 110 -8.33 13.37 -2.03
N GLN A 111 -9.13 12.45 -2.57
CA GLN A 111 -10.58 12.43 -2.40
C GLN A 111 -11.00 11.87 -1.02
N CYS A 112 -10.13 11.07 -0.39
CA CYS A 112 -10.48 10.25 0.79
C CYS A 112 -9.69 10.59 2.06
N ARG A 113 -9.15 11.82 2.16
CA ARG A 113 -8.32 12.25 3.31
C ARG A 113 -8.98 12.08 4.68
N PRO A 114 -10.28 12.37 4.87
CA PRO A 114 -10.93 12.16 6.17
C PRO A 114 -10.91 10.71 6.66
N ALA A 115 -11.12 9.75 5.75
CA ALA A 115 -11.05 8.33 6.07
C ALA A 115 -9.60 7.89 6.31
N GLU A 116 -8.67 8.43 5.51
CA GLU A 116 -7.23 8.19 5.67
C GLU A 116 -6.72 8.63 7.05
N TRP A 117 -7.12 9.80 7.56
CA TRP A 117 -6.67 10.29 8.87
C TRP A 117 -7.10 9.37 10.02
N LYS A 118 -8.33 8.84 9.95
CA LYS A 118 -8.86 7.88 10.94
C LYS A 118 -8.11 6.55 10.88
N LEU A 119 -7.81 6.06 9.67
CA LEU A 119 -7.01 4.87 9.48
C LEU A 119 -5.58 5.06 10.01
N ASN A 120 -4.91 6.16 9.66
CA ASN A 120 -3.55 6.46 10.10
C ASN A 120 -3.46 6.49 11.62
N LYS A 121 -4.45 7.06 12.30
CA LYS A 121 -4.54 7.06 13.77
C LYS A 121 -4.64 5.63 14.31
N CYS A 122 -5.60 4.83 13.84
CA CYS A 122 -5.78 3.46 14.33
C CYS A 122 -4.52 2.60 14.13
N VAL A 123 -3.88 2.72 12.97
CA VAL A 123 -2.67 1.96 12.63
C VAL A 123 -1.48 2.42 13.48
N PHE A 124 -1.35 3.72 13.74
CA PHE A 124 -0.30 4.22 14.63
C PHE A 124 -0.50 3.75 16.07
N ASP A 125 -1.73 3.81 16.58
CA ASP A 125 -2.04 3.46 17.97
C ASP A 125 -1.83 1.96 18.24
N ASN A 126 -2.23 1.08 17.32
CA ASN A 126 -2.15 -0.38 17.51
C ASN A 126 -0.85 -1.00 16.97
N LEU A 127 -0.40 -0.58 15.79
CA LEU A 127 0.70 -1.21 15.04
C LEU A 127 1.99 -0.38 15.07
N LYS A 128 1.92 0.86 15.55
CA LYS A 128 3.07 1.80 15.60
C LYS A 128 3.71 2.04 14.23
N LEU A 129 2.93 1.86 13.16
CA LEU A 129 3.34 2.16 11.80
C LEU A 129 2.83 3.56 11.43
N GLU A 130 3.72 4.35 10.81
CA GLU A 130 3.42 5.72 10.42
C GLU A 130 3.56 5.85 8.90
N LYS A 131 2.62 6.58 8.28
CA LYS A 131 2.74 6.99 6.89
C LYS A 131 3.72 8.15 6.79
N LYS A 132 4.91 7.90 6.25
CA LYS A 132 5.93 8.93 5.96
C LYS A 132 6.19 9.00 4.47
N ILE A 133 6.15 10.21 3.91
CA ILE A 133 6.62 10.46 2.55
C ILE A 133 8.13 10.72 2.62
N PRO A 134 8.98 9.93 1.93
CA PRO A 134 10.41 10.17 1.88
C PRO A 134 10.73 11.48 1.14
N ASP A 135 11.89 12.07 1.45
CA ASP A 135 12.47 13.23 0.76
C ASP A 135 11.60 14.50 0.74
N GLN A 136 10.70 14.63 1.71
CA GLN A 136 9.85 15.80 1.79
C GLN A 136 10.61 17.06 2.28
N PRO A 137 10.48 18.22 1.60
CA PRO A 137 11.10 19.46 2.05
C PRO A 137 10.52 19.91 3.40
N LYS A 138 11.42 20.21 4.35
CA LYS A 138 11.05 20.65 5.73
C LYS A 138 10.24 21.95 5.77
N ASN A 139 10.33 22.78 4.74
CA ASN A 139 9.63 24.07 4.65
C ASN A 139 8.17 23.94 4.15
N ALA A 140 7.74 22.75 3.71
CA ALA A 140 6.41 22.57 3.13
C ALA A 140 5.61 21.51 3.89
N THR A 141 4.33 21.80 4.13
CA THR A 141 3.41 20.84 4.74
C THR A 141 3.12 19.67 3.77
N PRO A 142 3.16 18.42 4.28
CA PRO A 142 2.86 17.23 3.47
C PRO A 142 1.45 17.32 2.89
N VAL A 143 1.27 16.83 1.67
CA VAL A 143 -0.02 16.95 0.96
C VAL A 143 -1.16 16.23 1.71
N GLU A 144 -0.84 15.14 2.38
CA GLU A 144 -1.73 14.34 3.24
C GLU A 144 -2.14 15.06 4.53
N LEU A 145 -1.33 16.02 4.99
CA LEU A 145 -1.60 16.82 6.19
C LEU A 145 -2.29 18.15 5.88
N ARG A 146 -2.50 18.49 4.60
CA ARG A 146 -3.15 19.74 4.23
C ARG A 146 -4.65 19.69 4.58
N PRO A 147 -5.19 20.72 5.27
CA PRO A 147 -6.60 20.76 5.65
C PRO A 147 -7.53 21.02 4.46
N LYS A 148 -7.00 21.57 3.36
CA LYS A 148 -7.76 21.84 2.13
C LYS A 148 -7.08 21.16 0.95
N GLN A 149 -7.85 20.38 0.21
CA GLN A 149 -7.42 19.74 -1.04
C GLN A 149 -8.06 20.48 -2.22
N ILE A 150 -7.23 20.99 -3.14
CA ILE A 150 -7.70 21.79 -4.29
C ILE A 150 -8.31 20.94 -5.42
N PHE A 151 -7.93 19.65 -5.49
CA PHE A 151 -8.39 18.69 -6.50
C PHE A 151 -9.46 17.72 -5.98
N ALA A 152 -9.92 17.90 -4.74
CA ALA A 152 -10.98 17.06 -4.20
C ALA A 152 -12.35 17.52 -4.69
N ASP A 153 -13.18 16.57 -5.11
CA ASP A 153 -14.54 16.78 -5.59
C ASP A 153 -15.43 17.32 -4.46
N VAL A 154 -15.16 16.85 -3.24
CA VAL A 154 -15.86 17.26 -2.02
C VAL A 154 -14.91 18.05 -1.13
N ARG A 155 -15.40 19.18 -0.60
CA ARG A 155 -14.65 19.96 0.39
C ARG A 155 -14.71 19.26 1.74
N ILE A 156 -13.56 19.18 2.41
CA ILE A 156 -13.45 18.66 3.78
C ILE A 156 -14.20 19.63 4.72
N GLY A 157 -15.24 19.12 5.37
CA GLY A 157 -16.05 19.87 6.31
C GLY A 157 -15.53 19.79 7.74
N PRO A 158 -16.06 20.61 8.67
CA PRO A 158 -15.68 20.56 10.09
C PRO A 158 -15.96 19.22 10.78
N GLY A 159 -16.91 18.43 10.28
CA GLY A 159 -17.29 17.12 10.83
C GLY A 159 -16.41 15.95 10.36
N ASP A 160 -15.55 16.16 9.37
CA ASP A 160 -14.74 15.11 8.76
C ASP A 160 -13.47 14.77 9.56
N GLY A 161 -13.11 15.64 10.52
CA GLY A 161 -11.94 15.49 11.38
C GLY A 161 -10.77 16.37 10.97
N LYS A 162 -9.64 16.21 11.66
CA LYS A 162 -8.38 16.91 11.40
C LYS A 162 -7.32 15.92 10.89
N PRO A 163 -6.30 16.40 10.15
CA PRO A 163 -5.15 15.58 9.81
C PRO A 163 -4.48 14.99 11.06
N PHE A 164 -4.18 13.70 11.01
CA PHE A 164 -3.45 12.99 12.06
C PHE A 164 -1.95 13.24 11.93
N ILE A 165 -1.29 13.65 13.02
CA ILE A 165 0.16 13.86 13.08
C ILE A 165 0.69 13.08 14.29
N ALA A 166 1.52 12.06 14.02
CA ALA A 166 2.14 11.25 15.05
C ALA A 166 2.93 12.14 16.03
N GLY A 167 2.58 12.07 17.32
CA GLY A 167 3.23 12.81 18.41
C GLY A 167 2.65 14.19 18.75
N GLN A 168 1.69 14.73 17.97
CA GLN A 168 0.97 15.96 18.35
C GLN A 168 -0.29 15.69 19.18
N ASP A 169 -0.87 14.49 19.08
CA ASP A 169 -2.07 14.09 19.83
C ASP A 169 -1.82 13.82 21.32
N ALA A 170 -0.56 13.80 21.78
CA ALA A 170 -0.18 13.66 23.19
C ALA A 170 -0.18 15.00 23.97
N LYS A 171 -0.54 16.12 23.32
CA LYS A 171 -0.58 17.47 23.93
C LYS A 171 -2.00 18.06 24.02
N GLN A 172 -3.00 17.21 24.26
CA GLN A 172 -4.32 17.65 24.73
C GLN A 172 -4.57 17.17 26.14
#